data_AF-A0A382B462-F1
#
_entry.id   AF-A0A382B462-F1
#
_cell.length_a   1.000
_cell.length_b   1.000
_cell.length_c   1.000
_cell.angle_alpha   90.00
_cell.angle_beta   90.00
_cell.angle_gamma   90.00
#
_symmetry.space_group_name_H-M   'P 1'
#
loop_
_entity.id
_entity.type
_entity.pdbx_description
1 polymer ?
#
loop_
_entity_poly.entity_id
_entity_poly.type
_entity_poly.pdbx_seq_one_letter_code
_entity_poly.pdbx_strand_id
1 'polypeptide(L)'
;GLALFMAGLLLLNLGIFAAELTTSKLTDDARTAAQMILRGRYAVPFWTAIGLTRIIPLIILFVGMMVVPIQISMLVLLAGILVTEHIWIRVPQLIALS
;
A
#
# COMPACT_ATOMS: atom_id res chain seq x y z
N GLY A 1 19.04 -0.79 -14.17
CA GLY A 1 18.17 -0.06 -15.12
C GLY A 1 16.96 0.52 -14.40
N LEU A 2 16.26 1.48 -15.01
CA LEU A 2 15.11 2.21 -14.42
C LEU A 2 14.03 1.27 -13.85
N ALA A 3 13.73 0.17 -14.53
CA ALA A 3 12.75 -0.82 -14.08
C ALA A 3 13.14 -1.45 -12.72
N LEU A 4 14.40 -1.85 -12.55
CA LEU A 4 14.89 -2.41 -11.28
C LEU A 4 14.85 -1.39 -10.15
N PHE A 5 15.12 -0.13 -10.45
CA PHE A 5 15.02 0.95 -9.47
C PHE A 5 13.56 1.15 -9.01
N MET A 6 12.61 1.21 -9.95
CA MET A 6 11.18 1.29 -9.65
C MET A 6 10.70 0.10 -8.82
N ALA A 7 11.08 -1.13 -9.20
CA ALA A 7 10.77 -2.32 -8.42
C ALA A 7 11.32 -2.23 -6.99
N GLY A 8 12.56 -1.77 -6.83
CA GLY A 8 13.17 -1.53 -5.52
C GLY A 8 12.37 -0.56 -4.67
N LEU A 9 11.91 0.56 -5.25
CA LEU A 9 11.09 1.55 -4.53
C LEU A 9 9.72 0.98 -4.11
N LEU A 10 9.07 0.20 -4.97
CA LEU A 10 7.78 -0.43 -4.64
C LEU A 10 7.94 -1.47 -3.53
N LEU A 11 8.98 -2.29 -3.60
CA LEU A 11 9.29 -3.28 -2.57
C LEU A 11 9.65 -2.61 -1.24
N LEU A 12 10.45 -1.55 -1.27
CA LEU A 12 10.78 -0.76 -0.07
C LEU A 12 9.51 -0.18 0.56
N ASN A 13 8.63 0.42 -0.23
CA ASN A 13 7.37 0.97 0.26
C ASN A 13 6.50 -0.11 0.90
N LEU A 14 6.35 -1.27 0.27
CA LEU A 14 5.63 -2.42 0.85
C LEU A 14 6.27 -2.90 2.16
N GLY A 15 7.61 -2.91 2.22
CA GLY A 15 8.35 -3.25 3.44
C GLY A 15 8.08 -2.27 4.58
N ILE A 16 8.03 -0.97 4.30
CA ILE A 16 7.69 0.07 5.29
C ILE A 16 6.27 -0.16 5.82
N PHE A 17 5.28 -0.32 4.93
CA PHE A 17 3.89 -0.61 5.32
C PHE A 17 3.79 -1.87 6.19
N ALA A 18 4.48 -2.95 5.81
CA ALA A 18 4.50 -4.18 6.58
C ALA A 18 5.14 -3.96 7.96
N ALA A 19 6.28 -3.26 8.03
CA ALA A 19 6.95 -2.99 9.30
C ALA A 19 6.09 -2.14 10.23
N GLU A 20 5.46 -1.07 9.73
CA GLU A 20 4.63 -0.17 10.53
C GLU A 20 3.34 -0.84 11.02
N LEU A 21 2.67 -1.67 10.22
CA LEU A 21 1.42 -2.32 10.62
C LEU A 21 1.61 -3.58 11.46
N THR A 22 2.80 -4.19 11.44
CA THR A 22 3.05 -5.46 12.14
C THR A 22 4.05 -5.34 13.29
N THR A 23 4.65 -4.17 13.51
CA THR A 23 5.57 -3.96 14.62
C THR A 23 4.92 -4.26 15.97
N SER A 24 5.66 -4.94 16.84
CA SER A 24 5.19 -5.28 18.19
C SER A 24 5.06 -4.07 19.10
N LYS A 25 5.70 -2.94 18.74
CA LYS A 25 5.79 -1.69 19.51
C LYS A 25 4.61 -0.74 19.31
N LEU A 26 3.53 -1.18 18.67
CA LEU A 26 2.31 -0.38 18.50
C LEU A 26 1.65 -0.11 19.85
N THR A 27 1.19 1.12 20.06
CA THR A 27 0.21 1.46 21.11
C THR A 27 -1.09 0.69 20.87
N ASP A 28 -1.96 0.61 21.87
CA ASP A 28 -3.22 -0.14 21.74
C ASP A 28 -4.13 0.45 20.64
N ASP A 29 -4.19 1.78 20.53
CA ASP A 29 -4.89 2.47 19.44
C ASP A 29 -4.27 2.16 18.08
N ALA A 30 -2.94 2.22 17.96
CA ALA A 30 -2.26 1.95 16.70
C ALA A 30 -2.40 0.47 16.28
N ARG A 31 -2.43 -0.46 17.25
CA ARG A 31 -2.71 -1.88 17.03
C ARG A 31 -4.13 -2.08 16.53
N THR A 32 -5.09 -1.37 17.11
CA THR A 32 -6.49 -1.40 16.67
C THR A 32 -6.63 -0.85 15.25
N ALA A 33 -5.96 0.26 14.92
CA ALA A 33 -5.92 0.81 13.58
C ALA A 33 -5.32 -0.20 12.58
N ALA A 34 -4.21 -0.82 12.93
CA ALA A 34 -3.57 -1.84 12.09
C ALA A 34 -4.49 -3.04 11.84
N GLN A 35 -5.23 -3.51 12.86
CA GLN A 35 -6.22 -4.57 12.68
C GLN A 35 -7.36 -4.16 11.73
N MET A 36 -7.86 -2.92 11.86
CA MET A 36 -8.89 -2.39 10.98
C MET A 36 -8.45 -2.28 9.52
N ILE A 37 -7.18 -1.91 9.29
CA ILE A 37 -6.54 -1.83 7.97
C ILE A 37 -6.27 -3.22 7.40
N LEU A 38 -5.69 -4.14 8.17
CA LEU A 38 -5.24 -5.43 7.65
C LEU A 38 -6.36 -6.47 7.51
N ARG A 39 -7.32 -6.47 8.44
CA ARG A 39 -8.34 -7.53 8.56
C ARG A 39 -9.76 -7.03 8.80
N GLY A 40 -9.93 -5.77 9.19
CA GLY A 40 -11.25 -5.19 9.48
C GLY A 40 -11.89 -4.49 8.29
N ARG A 41 -12.74 -3.49 8.58
CA ARG A 41 -13.55 -2.78 7.58
C ARG A 41 -12.76 -2.09 6.45
N TYR A 42 -11.47 -1.82 6.66
CA TYR A 42 -10.60 -1.19 5.65
C TYR A 42 -9.69 -2.19 4.92
N ALA A 43 -9.79 -3.49 5.21
CA ALA A 43 -8.98 -4.51 4.57
C ALA A 43 -9.19 -4.58 3.05
N VAL A 44 -10.44 -4.67 2.61
CA VAL A 44 -10.75 -4.75 1.18
C VAL A 44 -10.19 -3.55 0.40
N PRO A 45 -10.47 -2.28 0.74
CA PRO A 45 -9.93 -1.15 -0.01
C PRO A 45 -8.40 -1.04 0.10
N PHE A 46 -7.81 -1.35 1.26
CA PHE A 46 -6.36 -1.34 1.44
C PHE A 46 -5.67 -2.37 0.54
N TRP A 47 -6.08 -3.64 0.63
CA TRP A 47 -5.47 -4.71 -0.17
C TRP A 47 -5.75 -4.56 -1.66
N THR A 48 -6.91 -4.01 -2.04
CA THR A 48 -7.20 -3.68 -3.44
C THR A 48 -6.24 -2.62 -3.97
N ALA A 49 -6.00 -1.54 -3.20
CA ALA A 49 -5.04 -0.52 -3.59
C ALA A 49 -3.61 -1.08 -3.68
N ILE A 50 -3.16 -1.85 -2.69
CA ILE A 50 -1.85 -2.52 -2.72
C ILE A 50 -1.72 -3.46 -3.94
N GLY A 51 -2.74 -4.27 -4.19
CA GLY A 51 -2.77 -5.22 -5.29
C GLY A 51 -2.67 -4.55 -6.66
N LEU A 52 -3.56 -3.58 -6.92
CA LEU A 52 -3.66 -2.89 -8.20
C LEU A 52 -2.44 -2.02 -8.52
N THR A 53 -1.84 -1.39 -7.51
CA THR A 53 -0.90 -0.29 -7.77
C THR A 53 0.54 -0.61 -7.39
N ARG A 54 0.78 -1.74 -6.71
CA ARG A 54 2.14 -2.19 -6.36
C ARG A 54 2.38 -3.62 -6.84
N ILE A 55 1.52 -4.57 -6.49
CA ILE A 55 1.73 -5.99 -6.83
C ILE A 55 1.61 -6.24 -8.34
N ILE A 56 0.51 -5.80 -8.97
CA ILE A 56 0.32 -5.97 -10.42
C ILE A 56 1.43 -5.29 -11.22
N PRO A 57 1.83 -4.03 -10.95
CA PRO A 57 2.97 -3.40 -11.61
C PRO A 57 4.29 -4.15 -11.43
N LEU A 58 4.56 -4.70 -10.24
CA LEU A 58 5.73 -5.56 -10.02
C LEU A 58 5.69 -6.81 -10.91
N ILE A 59 4.55 -7.50 -10.99
CA ILE A 59 4.38 -8.66 -11.87
C ILE A 59 4.62 -8.27 -13.34
N ILE A 60 3.98 -7.20 -13.82
CA ILE A 60 4.15 -6.70 -15.20
C ILE A 60 5.62 -6.43 -15.50
N LEU A 61 6.33 -5.80 -14.57
CA LEU A 61 7.73 -5.42 -14.71
C LEU A 61 8.68 -6.63 -14.79
N PHE A 62 8.41 -7.69 -14.03
CA PHE A 62 9.23 -8.91 -14.05
C PHE A 62 8.86 -9.87 -15.19
N VAL A 63 7.60 -9.87 -15.64
CA VAL A 63 7.13 -10.71 -16.76
C VAL A 63 7.42 -10.05 -18.13
N GLY A 64 7.74 -8.75 -18.16
CA GLY A 64 8.14 -8.06 -19.38
C GLY A 64 6.96 -7.68 -20.29
N MET A 65 5.77 -7.51 -19.72
CA MET A 65 4.57 -7.14 -20.48
C MET A 65 4.63 -5.65 -20.85
N MET A 66 5.21 -5.30 -22.01
CA MET A 66 5.28 -3.93 -22.54
C MET A 66 3.94 -3.43 -23.13
N VAL A 67 2.81 -3.92 -22.64
CA VAL A 67 1.49 -3.67 -23.24
C VAL A 67 0.85 -2.37 -22.75
N VAL A 68 1.25 -1.87 -21.57
CA VAL A 68 0.63 -0.71 -20.93
C VAL A 68 1.51 0.55 -21.08
N PRO A 69 1.00 1.64 -21.66
CA PRO A 69 1.69 2.93 -21.70
C PRO A 69 2.14 3.40 -20.32
N ILE A 70 3.38 3.91 -20.21
CA ILE A 70 3.99 4.31 -18.93
C ILE A 70 3.15 5.36 -18.18
N GLN A 71 2.46 6.24 -18.89
CA GLN A 71 1.60 7.28 -18.31
C GLN A 71 0.42 6.67 -17.55
N ILE A 72 -0.19 5.61 -18.10
CA ILE A 72 -1.31 4.91 -17.46
C ILE A 72 -0.81 4.21 -16.19
N SER A 73 0.34 3.56 -16.27
CA SER A 73 0.98 2.93 -15.11
C SER A 73 1.24 3.94 -13.99
N MET A 74 1.74 5.15 -14.32
CA MET A 74 1.96 6.22 -13.36
C MET A 74 0.67 6.72 -12.71
N LEU A 75 -0.41 6.91 -13.48
CA LEU A 75 -1.71 7.32 -12.94
C LEU A 75 -2.29 6.29 -11.98
N VAL A 76 -2.21 5.01 -12.32
CA VAL A 76 -2.66 3.91 -11.44
C VAL A 76 -1.83 3.90 -10.16
N LEU A 77 -0.51 4.05 -10.25
CA LEU A 77 0.39 4.16 -9.09
C LEU A 77 -0.01 5.31 -8.17
N LEU A 78 -0.23 6.51 -8.72
CA LEU A 78 -0.66 7.70 -7.95
C LEU A 78 -2.03 7.49 -7.30
N ALA A 79 -3.00 6.93 -8.01
CA ALA A 79 -4.32 6.65 -7.46
C ALA A 79 -4.24 5.70 -6.25
N GLY A 80 -3.39 4.67 -6.32
CA GLY A 80 -3.16 3.77 -5.20
C GLY A 80 -2.50 4.42 -4.00
N ILE A 81 -1.56 5.36 -4.23
CA ILE A 81 -0.96 6.15 -3.16
C ILE A 81 -2.04 6.95 -2.44
N LEU A 82 -2.89 7.67 -3.18
CA LEU A 82 -3.98 8.46 -2.60
C LEU A 82 -4.93 7.61 -1.76
N VAL A 83 -5.29 6.41 -2.23
CA VAL A 83 -6.15 5.49 -1.47
C VAL A 83 -5.43 5.01 -0.19
N THR A 84 -4.17 4.59 -0.29
CA THR A 84 -3.43 4.11 0.89
C THR A 84 -3.21 5.23 1.92
N GLU A 85 -2.87 6.44 1.50
CA GLU A 85 -2.70 7.62 2.37
C GLU A 85 -4.01 8.03 3.04
N HIS A 86 -5.11 8.04 2.27
CA HIS A 86 -6.43 8.32 2.83
C HIS A 86 -6.80 7.34 3.94
N ILE A 87 -6.55 6.03 3.73
CA ILE A 87 -6.77 5.01 4.75
C ILE A 87 -5.83 5.23 5.93
N TRP A 88 -4.55 5.54 5.67
CA TRP A 88 -3.53 5.75 6.70
C TRP A 88 -3.89 6.85 7.69
N ILE A 89 -4.39 7.97 7.17
CA ILE A 89 -4.79 9.11 7.99
C ILE A 89 -6.14 8.86 8.67
N ARG A 90 -7.10 8.29 7.93
CA ARG A 90 -8.49 8.20 8.38
C ARG A 90 -8.69 7.13 9.44
N VAL A 91 -8.04 5.97 9.34
CA VAL A 91 -8.32 4.86 10.27
C VAL A 91 -7.97 5.21 11.72
N PRO A 92 -6.79 5.78 12.05
CA PRO A 92 -6.46 6.20 13.41
C PRO A 92 -7.46 7.23 13.97
N GLN A 93 -7.95 8.15 13.14
CA GLN A 93 -8.92 9.19 13.55
C GLN A 93 -10.30 8.64 13.95
N LEU A 94 -10.61 7.40 13.60
CA LEU A 94 -11.89 6.75 13.94
C LEU A 94 -11.85 6.09 15.32
N ILE A 95 -10.67 6.00 15.92
CA ILE A 95 -10.48 5.41 17.24
C ILE A 95 -10.65 6.55 18.25
N ALA A 96 -11.59 6.36 19.18
CA ALA A 96 -11.77 7.31 20.27
C ALA A 96 -10.49 7.32 21.11
N LEU A 97 -9.94 8.51 21.35
CA LEU A 97 -8.77 8.67 22.20
C LEU A 97 -9.14 8.20 23.62
N SER A 98 -8.45 7.17 24.11
CA SER A 98 -8.58 6.67 25.49
C SER A 98 -7.63 7.39 26.44
#